data_AF-A0A8J7UBK9-F1
#
_entry.id   AF-A0A8J7UBK9-F1
#
_cell.length_a   1.000
_cell.length_b   1.000
_cell.length_c   1.000
_cell.angle_alpha   90.00
_cell.angle_beta   90.00
_cell.angle_gamma   90.00
#
_symmetry.space_group_name_H-M   'P 1'
#
loop_
_entity.id
_entity.type
_entity.pdbx_description
1 polymer ?
#
loop_
_entity_poly.entity_id
_entity_poly.type
_entity_poly.pdbx_seq_one_letter_code
_entity_poly.pdbx_strand_id
1 'polypeptide(L)'
;MVRIILKPRREFKVPVEASSIVPENFCGKTLEQIEETRLWEGNEPIELGDAFKAEDESDGSADCSIILEGDAVKLRGVGKGMASGAITVKGDAGMRLGEGMRGGSINVKGDAGPWLGARMSGGRIEVEGCAGDYVGSALRGSTRGRRGGEIIVRGDAGNEVGCWMRNGLIRVGGDVGQFAGVHMLDGTILIGGDSGGRVGASMKGGRVVILGEVGKILPSFSVEEIRNFVRVGEDRIAGPFYVFAGDLVEGGDGRIYVMKERNSGLKIYEP
;
A
#
# COMPACT_ATOMS: atom_id res chain seq x y z
N MET A 1 -14.63 -14.37 17.42
CA MET A 1 -14.50 -13.68 16.15
C MET A 1 -15.50 -14.29 15.19
N VAL A 2 -16.29 -13.48 14.48
CA VAL A 2 -16.96 -13.94 13.27
C VAL A 2 -15.87 -14.20 12.24
N ARG A 3 -15.74 -15.45 11.78
CA ARG A 3 -14.63 -15.86 10.91
C ARG A 3 -15.16 -16.63 9.71
N ILE A 4 -15.23 -15.93 8.59
CA ILE A 4 -15.67 -16.50 7.32
C ILE A 4 -14.46 -16.89 6.49
N ILE A 5 -14.38 -18.16 6.12
CA ILE A 5 -13.33 -18.69 5.26
C ILE A 5 -13.90 -18.88 3.86
N LEU A 6 -13.25 -18.29 2.86
CA LEU A 6 -13.57 -18.47 1.46
C LEU A 6 -12.49 -19.34 0.81
N LYS A 7 -12.89 -20.53 0.37
CA LYS A 7 -12.03 -21.46 -0.36
C LYS A 7 -12.40 -21.43 -1.85
N PRO A 8 -11.49 -21.04 -2.76
CA PRO A 8 -11.74 -21.11 -4.19
C PRO A 8 -12.17 -22.52 -4.60
N ARG A 9 -13.28 -22.64 -5.34
CA ARG A 9 -13.75 -23.93 -5.88
C ARG A 9 -12.93 -24.40 -7.08
N ARG A 10 -12.26 -23.46 -7.74
CA ARG A 10 -11.48 -23.65 -8.95
C ARG A 10 -10.41 -22.57 -9.08
N GLU A 11 -9.46 -22.82 -9.96
CA GLU A 11 -8.52 -21.79 -10.41
C GLU A 11 -9.22 -20.77 -11.32
N PHE A 12 -8.97 -19.48 -11.07
CA PHE A 12 -9.53 -18.39 -11.86
C PHE A 12 -8.72 -18.17 -13.15
N LYS A 13 -9.29 -18.52 -14.30
CA LYS A 13 -8.67 -18.25 -15.61
C LYS A 13 -8.86 -16.79 -16.03
N VAL A 14 -10.02 -16.23 -15.68
CA VAL A 14 -10.42 -14.85 -15.99
C VAL A 14 -10.41 -14.03 -14.69
N PRO A 15 -10.02 -12.73 -14.73
CA PRO A 15 -10.09 -11.88 -13.54
C PRO A 15 -11.51 -11.76 -12.98
N VAL A 16 -11.61 -11.75 -11.65
CA VAL A 16 -12.86 -11.56 -10.92
C VAL A 16 -12.84 -10.21 -10.23
N GLU A 17 -13.85 -9.38 -10.46
CA GLU A 17 -14.08 -8.18 -9.65
C GLU A 17 -14.69 -8.59 -8.32
N ALA A 18 -13.88 -8.49 -7.27
CA ALA A 18 -14.13 -9.00 -5.93
C ALA A 18 -14.30 -7.88 -4.89
N SER A 19 -14.71 -6.69 -5.33
CA SER A 19 -14.93 -5.54 -4.44
C SER A 19 -16.07 -5.70 -3.45
N SER A 20 -16.93 -6.70 -3.64
CA SER A 20 -17.94 -7.10 -2.66
C SER A 20 -17.35 -7.92 -1.50
N ILE A 21 -16.12 -8.43 -1.59
CA ILE A 21 -15.44 -9.16 -0.50
C ILE A 21 -14.89 -8.15 0.50
N VAL A 22 -15.77 -7.73 1.40
CA VAL A 22 -15.51 -6.82 2.53
C VAL A 22 -16.28 -7.29 3.75
N PRO A 23 -15.77 -7.10 4.98
CA PRO A 23 -16.47 -7.52 6.20
C PRO A 23 -17.90 -7.00 6.25
N GLU A 24 -18.15 -5.74 5.87
CA GLU A 24 -19.48 -5.11 5.93
C GLU A 24 -20.57 -5.87 5.14
N ASN A 25 -20.18 -6.64 4.12
CA ASN A 25 -21.11 -7.45 3.34
C ASN A 25 -21.36 -8.83 3.94
N PHE A 26 -20.61 -9.26 4.95
CA PHE A 26 -20.54 -10.63 5.44
C PHE A 26 -20.97 -10.72 6.91
N CYS A 27 -20.58 -9.75 7.73
CA CYS A 27 -20.88 -9.78 9.16
C CYS A 27 -22.39 -9.77 9.41
N GLY A 28 -22.87 -10.73 10.21
CA GLY A 28 -24.29 -10.86 10.56
C GLY A 28 -25.16 -11.49 9.47
N LYS A 29 -24.58 -11.97 8.37
CA LYS A 29 -25.28 -12.73 7.34
C LYS A 29 -25.09 -14.23 7.52
N THR A 30 -26.05 -15.01 7.05
CA THR A 30 -25.91 -16.47 6.95
C THR A 30 -24.96 -16.85 5.81
N LEU A 31 -24.43 -18.08 5.83
CA LEU A 31 -23.59 -18.58 4.73
C LEU A 31 -24.31 -18.53 3.38
N GLU A 32 -25.60 -18.86 3.34
CA GLU A 32 -26.44 -18.77 2.14
C GLU A 32 -26.46 -17.33 1.58
N GLN A 33 -26.71 -16.34 2.43
CA GLN A 33 -26.70 -14.92 2.05
C GLN A 33 -25.31 -14.41 1.64
N ILE A 34 -24.24 -14.99 2.18
CA ILE A 34 -22.87 -14.69 1.78
C ILE A 34 -22.61 -15.27 0.38
N GLU A 35 -23.01 -16.51 0.12
CA GLU A 35 -22.84 -17.18 -1.17
C GLU A 35 -23.65 -16.50 -2.29
N GLU A 36 -24.80 -15.90 -2.01
CA GLU A 36 -25.59 -15.08 -2.95
C GLU A 36 -24.93 -13.72 -3.31
N THR A 37 -23.80 -13.36 -2.68
CA THR A 37 -23.14 -12.08 -2.94
C THR A 37 -22.66 -12.00 -4.39
N ARG A 38 -23.17 -11.02 -5.14
CA ARG A 38 -22.81 -10.83 -6.55
C ARG A 38 -21.36 -10.40 -6.72
N LEU A 39 -20.67 -11.09 -7.63
CA LEU A 39 -19.36 -10.77 -8.17
C LEU A 39 -19.45 -10.66 -9.71
N TRP A 40 -18.32 -10.37 -10.36
CA TRP A 40 -18.20 -10.43 -11.82
C TRP A 40 -16.94 -11.18 -12.21
N GLU A 41 -17.04 -12.21 -13.06
CA GLU A 41 -15.90 -12.86 -13.71
C GLU A 41 -15.85 -12.41 -15.17
N GLY A 42 -14.84 -11.62 -15.52
CA GLY A 42 -14.80 -10.96 -16.82
C GLY A 42 -16.01 -10.03 -17.02
N ASN A 43 -16.87 -10.36 -17.97
CA ASN A 43 -18.09 -9.63 -18.31
C ASN A 43 -19.38 -10.33 -17.84
N GLU A 44 -19.27 -11.42 -17.08
CA GLU A 44 -20.42 -12.20 -16.63
C GLU A 44 -20.64 -12.02 -15.12
N PRO A 45 -21.88 -11.78 -14.68
CA PRO A 45 -22.21 -11.80 -13.27
C PRO A 45 -22.22 -13.24 -12.75
N ILE A 46 -21.64 -13.43 -11.57
CA ILE A 46 -21.67 -14.71 -10.85
C ILE A 46 -22.04 -14.47 -9.40
N GLU A 47 -22.45 -15.52 -8.70
CA GLU A 47 -22.60 -15.51 -7.26
C GLU A 47 -21.28 -15.92 -6.58
N LEU A 48 -21.09 -15.50 -5.34
CA LEU A 48 -19.90 -15.84 -4.58
C LEU A 48 -19.79 -17.35 -4.39
N GLY A 49 -20.92 -18.06 -4.22
CA GLY A 49 -20.99 -19.51 -4.11
C GLY A 49 -20.50 -20.26 -5.35
N ASP A 50 -20.58 -19.65 -6.54
CA ASP A 50 -20.06 -20.24 -7.79
C ASP A 50 -18.53 -20.26 -7.81
N ALA A 51 -17.90 -19.26 -7.18
CA ALA A 51 -16.46 -19.06 -7.16
C ALA A 51 -15.80 -19.66 -5.91
N PHE A 52 -16.48 -19.59 -4.76
CA PHE A 52 -15.95 -19.94 -3.46
C PHE A 52 -16.90 -20.88 -2.72
N LYS A 53 -16.33 -21.74 -1.89
CA LYS A 53 -17.04 -22.39 -0.80
C LYS A 53 -16.85 -21.53 0.44
N ALA A 54 -17.95 -21.04 1.01
CA ALA A 54 -17.91 -20.30 2.27
C ALA A 54 -18.04 -21.26 3.46
N GLU A 55 -17.19 -21.07 4.46
CA GLU A 55 -17.23 -21.81 5.73
C GLU A 55 -17.25 -20.81 6.89
N ASP A 56 -18.02 -21.12 7.93
CA ASP A 56 -18.15 -20.30 9.13
C ASP A 56 -17.43 -20.99 10.30
N GLU A 57 -16.33 -20.40 10.76
CA GLU A 57 -15.58 -20.82 11.96
C GLU A 57 -15.75 -19.80 13.10
N SER A 58 -16.93 -19.19 13.21
CA SER A 58 -17.21 -18.20 14.24
C SER A 58 -17.29 -18.81 15.64
N ASP A 59 -16.66 -18.16 16.62
CA ASP A 59 -16.71 -18.55 18.04
C ASP A 59 -17.73 -17.75 18.89
N GLY A 60 -18.48 -16.82 18.26
CA GLY A 60 -19.45 -15.96 18.94
C GLY A 60 -18.99 -14.54 19.33
N SER A 61 -17.75 -14.11 19.03
CA SER A 61 -17.34 -12.70 19.21
C SER A 61 -17.81 -11.76 18.08
N ALA A 62 -17.89 -10.44 18.39
CA ALA A 62 -18.35 -9.40 17.46
C ALA A 62 -17.36 -9.02 16.34
N ASP A 63 -16.08 -9.37 16.47
CA ASP A 63 -15.05 -8.97 15.49
C ASP A 63 -15.15 -9.82 14.23
N CYS A 64 -15.27 -9.18 13.08
CA CYS A 64 -15.55 -9.84 11.82
C CYS A 64 -14.32 -9.92 10.93
N SER A 65 -13.98 -11.14 10.53
CA SER A 65 -12.80 -11.46 9.76
C SER A 65 -13.14 -12.34 8.56
N ILE A 66 -12.51 -12.06 7.42
CA ILE A 66 -12.58 -12.87 6.21
C ILE A 66 -11.21 -13.47 5.94
N ILE A 67 -11.16 -14.76 5.64
CA ILE A 67 -9.95 -15.44 5.22
C ILE A 67 -10.14 -15.94 3.79
N LEU A 68 -9.31 -15.43 2.88
CA LEU A 68 -9.17 -15.97 1.54
C LEU A 68 -8.09 -17.05 1.57
N GLU A 69 -8.48 -18.30 1.33
CA GLU A 69 -7.55 -19.42 1.21
C GLU A 69 -6.96 -19.49 -0.19
N GLY A 70 -5.63 -19.62 -0.29
CA GLY A 70 -4.91 -19.72 -1.55
C GLY A 70 -4.73 -18.38 -2.28
N ASP A 71 -4.23 -18.47 -3.51
CA ASP A 71 -3.87 -17.31 -4.31
C ASP A 71 -5.10 -16.56 -4.85
N ALA A 72 -5.09 -15.25 -4.62
CA ALA A 72 -6.10 -14.28 -5.00
C ALA A 72 -5.61 -13.30 -6.08
N VAL A 73 -4.56 -13.63 -6.84
CA VAL A 73 -3.95 -12.77 -7.89
C VAL A 73 -4.98 -12.27 -8.91
N LYS A 74 -5.97 -13.11 -9.24
CA LYS A 74 -7.03 -12.81 -10.21
C LYS A 74 -8.21 -12.06 -9.59
N LEU A 75 -8.26 -11.93 -8.26
CA LEU A 75 -9.29 -11.18 -7.56
C LEU A 75 -8.89 -9.71 -7.50
N ARG A 76 -9.74 -8.85 -8.07
CA ARG A 76 -9.51 -7.42 -8.14
C ARG A 76 -10.36 -6.71 -7.10
N GLY A 77 -9.76 -5.78 -6.36
CA GLY A 77 -10.53 -4.91 -5.47
C GLY A 77 -10.97 -5.54 -4.15
N VAL A 78 -10.39 -6.66 -3.72
CA VAL A 78 -10.67 -7.22 -2.38
C VAL A 78 -10.44 -6.14 -1.30
N GLY A 79 -11.34 -6.03 -0.32
CA GLY A 79 -11.22 -4.99 0.72
C GLY A 79 -11.54 -3.57 0.24
N LYS A 80 -12.03 -3.38 -0.99
CA LYS A 80 -12.32 -2.05 -1.53
C LYS A 80 -13.36 -1.32 -0.69
N GLY A 81 -12.97 -0.16 -0.16
CA GLY A 81 -13.86 0.69 0.62
C GLY A 81 -14.22 0.15 2.00
N MET A 82 -13.55 -0.90 2.49
CA MET A 82 -13.79 -1.42 3.85
C MET A 82 -13.52 -0.34 4.91
N ALA A 83 -14.33 -0.32 5.95
CA ALA A 83 -14.27 0.64 7.05
C ALA A 83 -13.93 -0.01 8.39
N SER A 84 -14.14 -1.32 8.53
CA SER A 84 -13.89 -2.08 9.75
C SER A 84 -13.61 -3.56 9.47
N GLY A 85 -13.32 -4.33 10.51
CA GLY A 85 -13.04 -5.76 10.40
C GLY A 85 -11.65 -6.08 9.85
N ALA A 86 -11.44 -7.33 9.50
CA ALA A 86 -10.17 -7.84 9.02
C ALA A 86 -10.31 -8.71 7.77
N ILE A 87 -9.34 -8.65 6.87
CA ILE A 87 -9.19 -9.59 5.76
C ILE A 87 -7.79 -10.21 5.83
N THR A 88 -7.69 -11.53 5.70
CA THR A 88 -6.41 -12.22 5.55
C THR A 88 -6.39 -12.98 4.23
N VAL A 89 -5.38 -12.76 3.41
CA VAL A 89 -5.12 -13.51 2.18
C VAL A 89 -3.99 -14.49 2.42
N LYS A 90 -4.28 -15.79 2.39
CA LYS A 90 -3.27 -16.87 2.57
C LYS A 90 -2.63 -17.26 1.24
N GLY A 91 -2.04 -16.27 0.58
CA GLY A 91 -1.41 -16.38 -0.73
C GLY A 91 -1.19 -14.97 -1.30
N ASP A 92 -1.04 -14.90 -2.61
CA ASP A 92 -0.84 -13.63 -3.32
C ASP A 92 -2.17 -12.89 -3.54
N ALA A 93 -2.18 -11.57 -3.43
CA ALA A 93 -3.34 -10.71 -3.65
C ALA A 93 -3.27 -10.00 -5.00
N GLY A 94 -4.42 -9.88 -5.68
CA GLY A 94 -4.53 -9.17 -6.94
C GLY A 94 -4.49 -7.64 -6.82
N MET A 95 -4.72 -6.97 -7.96
CA MET A 95 -4.66 -5.51 -8.03
C MET A 95 -5.80 -4.81 -7.26
N ARG A 96 -5.53 -3.57 -6.82
CA ARG A 96 -6.49 -2.71 -6.11
C ARG A 96 -6.96 -3.25 -4.75
N LEU A 97 -6.17 -4.13 -4.13
CA LEU A 97 -6.41 -4.58 -2.76
C LEU A 97 -6.53 -3.37 -1.82
N GLY A 98 -7.60 -3.28 -1.04
CA GLY A 98 -7.82 -2.18 -0.10
C GLY A 98 -8.04 -0.81 -0.76
N GLU A 99 -8.43 -0.75 -2.04
CA GLU A 99 -8.70 0.52 -2.72
C GLU A 99 -9.76 1.31 -1.94
N GLY A 100 -9.46 2.55 -1.56
CA GLY A 100 -10.42 3.40 -0.84
C GLY A 100 -10.73 2.96 0.59
N MET A 101 -9.92 2.07 1.18
CA MET A 101 -10.06 1.62 2.56
C MET A 101 -10.06 2.80 3.54
N ARG A 102 -10.97 2.76 4.52
CA ARG A 102 -11.19 3.81 5.53
C ARG A 102 -10.87 3.35 6.95
N GLY A 103 -10.81 2.05 7.19
CA GLY A 103 -10.53 1.45 8.49
C GLY A 103 -10.47 -0.08 8.40
N GLY A 104 -10.19 -0.73 9.54
CA GLY A 104 -9.95 -2.17 9.60
C GLY A 104 -8.51 -2.57 9.25
N SER A 105 -8.29 -3.85 8.98
CA SER A 105 -6.97 -4.39 8.62
C SER A 105 -7.01 -5.38 7.47
N ILE A 106 -5.97 -5.39 6.63
CA ILE A 106 -5.74 -6.41 5.61
C ILE A 106 -4.34 -6.97 5.78
N ASN A 107 -4.21 -8.29 5.86
CA ASN A 107 -2.92 -8.99 5.91
C ASN A 107 -2.78 -9.92 4.69
N VAL A 108 -1.66 -9.84 3.98
CA VAL A 108 -1.36 -10.68 2.82
C VAL A 108 -0.11 -11.51 3.11
N LYS A 109 -0.22 -12.83 2.99
CA LYS A 109 0.88 -13.77 3.24
C LYS A 109 1.88 -13.90 2.08
N GLY A 110 1.45 -13.59 0.86
CA GLY A 110 2.30 -13.53 -0.32
C GLY A 110 2.53 -12.11 -0.82
N ASP A 111 2.56 -11.96 -2.14
CA ASP A 111 2.74 -10.69 -2.85
C ASP A 111 1.41 -9.96 -3.06
N ALA A 112 1.47 -8.66 -3.36
CA ALA A 112 0.30 -7.86 -3.70
C ALA A 112 0.46 -7.18 -5.07
N GLY A 113 -0.60 -7.22 -5.87
CA GLY A 113 -0.64 -6.56 -7.17
C GLY A 113 -0.58 -5.02 -7.12
N PRO A 114 -0.59 -4.36 -8.29
CA PRO A 114 -0.51 -2.91 -8.37
C PRO A 114 -1.74 -2.21 -7.78
N TRP A 115 -1.58 -0.93 -7.44
CA TRP A 115 -2.60 -0.11 -6.77
C TRP A 115 -3.02 -0.62 -5.38
N LEU A 116 -2.14 -1.33 -4.69
CA LEU A 116 -2.30 -1.69 -3.28
C LEU A 116 -2.63 -0.44 -2.45
N GLY A 117 -3.77 -0.44 -1.74
CA GLY A 117 -4.19 0.68 -0.90
C GLY A 117 -4.40 2.00 -1.66
N ALA A 118 -4.67 1.96 -2.97
CA ALA A 118 -4.91 3.18 -3.73
C ALA A 118 -6.10 3.95 -3.15
N ARG A 119 -5.95 5.26 -2.94
CA ARG A 119 -6.94 6.14 -2.30
C ARG A 119 -7.32 5.74 -0.86
N MET A 120 -6.45 5.03 -0.14
CA MET A 120 -6.66 4.71 1.27
C MET A 120 -6.72 5.99 2.14
N SER A 121 -7.58 5.97 3.15
CA SER A 121 -7.80 7.08 4.09
C SER A 121 -7.75 6.65 5.56
N GLY A 122 -7.57 5.36 5.83
CA GLY A 122 -7.49 4.83 7.18
C GLY A 122 -7.40 3.31 7.15
N GLY A 123 -7.11 2.72 8.32
CA GLY A 123 -6.83 1.29 8.47
C GLY A 123 -5.36 0.95 8.27
N ARG A 124 -5.06 -0.35 8.24
CA ARG A 124 -3.70 -0.89 8.09
C ARG A 124 -3.66 -2.02 7.08
N ILE A 125 -2.75 -1.96 6.12
CA ILE A 125 -2.48 -3.05 5.18
C ILE A 125 -1.05 -3.53 5.39
N GLU A 126 -0.87 -4.83 5.60
CA GLU A 126 0.44 -5.46 5.73
C GLU A 126 0.60 -6.57 4.70
N VAL A 127 1.71 -6.55 3.95
CA VAL A 127 2.08 -7.52 2.91
C VAL A 127 3.41 -8.14 3.30
N GLU A 128 3.44 -9.47 3.42
CA GLU A 128 4.65 -10.22 3.79
C GLU A 128 5.64 -10.38 2.64
N GLY A 129 5.16 -10.39 1.40
CA GLY A 129 5.98 -10.38 0.19
C GLY A 129 6.21 -8.98 -0.40
N CYS A 130 6.25 -8.93 -1.72
CA CYS A 130 6.45 -7.73 -2.53
C CYS A 130 5.12 -7.08 -2.95
N ALA A 131 5.17 -5.83 -3.39
CA ALA A 131 4.04 -5.10 -3.94
C ALA A 131 4.32 -4.56 -5.36
N GLY A 132 3.29 -4.52 -6.19
CA GLY A 132 3.39 -3.94 -7.54
C GLY A 132 3.54 -2.42 -7.56
N ASP A 133 3.37 -1.83 -8.75
CA ASP A 133 3.39 -0.37 -8.92
C ASP A 133 2.22 0.33 -8.19
N TYR A 134 2.37 1.65 -7.96
CA TYR A 134 1.29 2.52 -7.49
C TYR A 134 0.77 2.22 -6.08
N VAL A 135 1.61 1.68 -5.18
CA VAL A 135 1.26 1.47 -3.77
C VAL A 135 0.86 2.79 -3.10
N GLY A 136 -0.30 2.83 -2.43
CA GLY A 136 -0.79 4.00 -1.70
C GLY A 136 -1.07 5.23 -2.59
N SER A 137 -1.19 5.04 -3.90
CA SER A 137 -1.34 6.13 -4.88
C SER A 137 -2.75 6.71 -4.96
N ALA A 138 -2.91 7.82 -5.67
CA ALA A 138 -4.18 8.19 -6.29
C ALA A 138 -4.49 7.32 -7.53
N LEU A 139 -5.75 7.33 -7.97
CA LEU A 139 -6.14 6.71 -9.25
C LEU A 139 -5.93 7.68 -10.42
N ARG A 140 -5.82 7.12 -11.64
CA ARG A 140 -5.67 7.89 -12.89
C ARG A 140 -6.71 9.01 -13.00
N GLY A 141 -6.25 10.20 -13.40
CA GLY A 141 -7.08 11.39 -13.55
C GLY A 141 -7.45 12.09 -12.24
N SER A 142 -7.10 11.53 -11.07
CA SER A 142 -7.32 12.16 -9.79
C SER A 142 -6.04 12.77 -9.24
N THR A 143 -6.08 14.07 -8.94
CA THR A 143 -5.04 14.75 -8.13
C THR A 143 -5.38 14.72 -6.63
N ARG A 144 -6.48 14.05 -6.27
CA ARG A 144 -6.99 13.96 -4.91
C ARG A 144 -6.61 12.63 -4.28
N GLY A 145 -5.34 12.51 -3.87
CA GLY A 145 -4.96 11.54 -2.85
C GLY A 145 -5.80 11.72 -1.58
N ARG A 146 -5.87 10.67 -0.77
CA ARG A 146 -6.63 10.64 0.48
C ARG A 146 -5.67 10.81 1.67
N ARG A 147 -6.25 11.03 2.86
CA ARG A 147 -5.50 11.32 4.09
C ARG A 147 -5.63 10.14 5.04
N GLY A 148 -4.51 9.56 5.47
CA GLY A 148 -4.46 8.56 6.53
C GLY A 148 -4.32 7.13 6.02
N GLY A 149 -4.09 6.21 6.96
CA GLY A 149 -3.80 4.81 6.69
C GLY A 149 -2.31 4.49 6.79
N GLU A 150 -2.03 3.23 7.07
CA GLU A 150 -0.67 2.67 7.09
C GLU A 150 -0.59 1.49 6.12
N ILE A 151 0.42 1.49 5.24
CA ILE A 151 0.74 0.38 4.35
C ILE A 151 2.16 -0.09 4.66
N ILE A 152 2.32 -1.38 4.94
CA ILE A 152 3.60 -2.02 5.21
C ILE A 152 3.81 -3.13 4.19
N VAL A 153 4.89 -3.05 3.43
CA VAL A 153 5.36 -4.08 2.50
C VAL A 153 6.70 -4.56 3.03
N ARG A 154 6.84 -5.86 3.33
CA ARG A 154 8.08 -6.40 3.91
C ARG A 154 9.16 -6.63 2.84
N GLY A 155 8.77 -6.98 1.62
CA GLY A 155 9.65 -7.08 0.46
C GLY A 155 9.79 -5.75 -0.29
N ASP A 156 9.90 -5.86 -1.61
CA ASP A 156 10.10 -4.74 -2.53
C ASP A 156 8.76 -4.13 -2.98
N ALA A 157 8.80 -2.91 -3.51
CA ALA A 157 7.66 -2.29 -4.18
C ALA A 157 8.00 -1.74 -5.57
N GLY A 158 7.00 -1.68 -6.45
CA GLY A 158 7.17 -1.17 -7.81
C GLY A 158 7.41 0.35 -7.90
N ASN A 159 7.09 0.91 -9.06
CA ASN A 159 7.23 2.33 -9.34
C ASN A 159 6.10 3.16 -8.70
N GLU A 160 6.36 4.47 -8.54
CA GLU A 160 5.35 5.46 -8.17
C GLU A 160 4.65 5.18 -6.81
N VAL A 161 5.39 4.58 -5.87
CA VAL A 161 4.95 4.42 -4.47
C VAL A 161 4.58 5.79 -3.89
N GLY A 162 3.37 5.91 -3.36
CA GLY A 162 2.87 7.16 -2.77
C GLY A 162 2.60 8.29 -3.78
N CYS A 163 2.37 7.97 -5.05
CA CYS A 163 2.00 8.96 -6.06
C CYS A 163 0.75 9.76 -5.65
N TRP A 164 0.86 11.10 -5.59
CA TRP A 164 -0.19 12.02 -5.08
C TRP A 164 -0.61 11.81 -3.61
N MET A 165 0.23 11.18 -2.78
CA MET A 165 -0.04 10.97 -1.35
C MET A 165 -0.27 12.30 -0.61
N ARG A 166 -1.26 12.35 0.29
CA ARG A 166 -1.63 13.57 1.04
C ARG A 166 -1.52 13.46 2.55
N ASN A 167 -1.33 12.26 3.08
CA ASN A 167 -1.03 11.93 4.47
C ASN A 167 -0.86 10.40 4.54
N GLY A 168 -0.62 9.86 5.74
CA GLY A 168 -0.46 8.42 5.98
C GLY A 168 1.01 8.01 6.03
N LEU A 169 1.22 6.71 6.18
CA LEU A 169 2.54 6.10 6.28
C LEU A 169 2.65 4.90 5.33
N ILE A 170 3.67 4.91 4.47
CA ILE A 170 4.04 3.76 3.65
C ILE A 170 5.42 3.31 4.10
N ARG A 171 5.59 2.02 4.40
CA ARG A 171 6.87 1.39 4.71
C ARG A 171 7.13 0.27 3.72
N VAL A 172 8.26 0.33 3.05
CA VAL A 172 8.77 -0.75 2.20
C VAL A 172 10.06 -1.24 2.83
N GLY A 173 10.13 -2.53 3.15
CA GLY A 173 11.28 -3.15 3.80
C GLY A 173 12.47 -3.32 2.86
N GLY A 174 12.20 -3.64 1.59
CA GLY A 174 13.20 -3.77 0.53
C GLY A 174 13.29 -2.53 -0.35
N ASP A 175 13.52 -2.78 -1.64
CA ASP A 175 13.78 -1.76 -2.65
C ASP A 175 12.48 -1.19 -3.22
N VAL A 176 12.57 0.00 -3.82
CA VAL A 176 11.49 0.57 -4.62
C VAL A 176 11.91 0.90 -6.04
N GLY A 177 10.95 0.86 -6.95
CA GLY A 177 11.12 1.36 -8.32
C GLY A 177 11.36 2.87 -8.39
N GLN A 178 11.20 3.43 -9.59
CA GLN A 178 11.40 4.86 -9.82
C GLN A 178 10.22 5.68 -9.27
N PHE A 179 10.47 6.98 -9.04
CA PHE A 179 9.42 7.97 -8.76
C PHE A 179 8.66 7.75 -7.44
N ALA A 180 9.30 7.19 -6.42
CA ALA A 180 8.73 7.18 -5.08
C ALA A 180 8.40 8.62 -4.63
N GLY A 181 7.17 8.87 -4.18
CA GLY A 181 6.69 10.18 -3.74
C GLY A 181 6.44 11.18 -4.87
N VAL A 182 6.26 10.75 -6.12
CA VAL A 182 5.93 11.67 -7.22
C VAL A 182 4.60 12.40 -6.95
N HIS A 183 4.58 13.72 -7.17
CA HIS A 183 3.43 14.58 -6.84
C HIS A 183 2.95 14.53 -5.37
N MET A 184 3.77 14.01 -4.45
CA MET A 184 3.42 13.91 -3.04
C MET A 184 3.13 15.29 -2.46
N LEU A 185 2.03 15.41 -1.72
CA LEU A 185 1.59 16.66 -1.08
C LEU A 185 1.90 16.66 0.42
N ASP A 186 1.78 15.50 1.07
CA ASP A 186 2.11 15.28 2.49
C ASP A 186 2.10 13.76 2.79
N GLY A 187 2.53 13.35 3.99
CA GLY A 187 2.66 11.96 4.41
C GLY A 187 4.11 11.54 4.65
N THR A 188 4.35 10.26 4.86
CA THR A 188 5.70 9.72 5.02
C THR A 188 5.85 8.40 4.29
N ILE A 189 6.92 8.29 3.49
CA ILE A 189 7.34 7.05 2.82
C ILE A 189 8.70 6.66 3.41
N LEU A 190 8.82 5.46 3.95
CA LEU A 190 10.09 4.86 4.38
C LEU A 190 10.44 3.71 3.44
N ILE A 191 11.66 3.76 2.90
CA ILE A 191 12.25 2.76 2.02
C ILE A 191 13.46 2.19 2.75
N GLY A 192 13.41 0.90 3.07
CA GLY A 192 14.45 0.18 3.80
C GLY A 192 15.66 -0.18 2.93
N GLY A 193 15.43 -0.41 1.63
CA GLY A 193 16.46 -0.67 0.64
C GLY A 193 16.77 0.54 -0.25
N ASP A 194 17.04 0.24 -1.51
CA ASP A 194 17.42 1.19 -2.54
C ASP A 194 16.21 1.78 -3.26
N SER A 195 16.42 2.88 -3.98
CA SER A 195 15.40 3.50 -4.82
C SER A 195 15.87 3.57 -6.27
N GLY A 196 14.97 3.23 -7.20
CA GLY A 196 15.19 3.36 -8.65
C GLY A 196 15.38 4.79 -9.17
N GLY A 197 15.30 5.80 -8.29
CA GLY A 197 15.65 7.19 -8.55
C GLY A 197 14.46 8.08 -8.88
N ARG A 198 14.74 9.36 -9.14
CA ARG A 198 13.73 10.42 -9.35
C ARG A 198 12.73 10.54 -8.19
N VAL A 199 13.23 10.30 -6.98
CA VAL A 199 12.43 10.40 -5.75
C VAL A 199 11.92 11.81 -5.56
N GLY A 200 10.66 11.93 -5.16
CA GLY A 200 10.04 13.22 -4.86
C GLY A 200 9.82 14.12 -6.08
N ALA A 201 9.90 13.59 -7.30
CA ALA A 201 9.64 14.38 -8.50
C ALA A 201 8.29 15.11 -8.39
N SER A 202 8.31 16.43 -8.58
CA SER A 202 7.14 17.29 -8.43
C SER A 202 6.44 17.22 -7.07
N MET A 203 7.13 16.82 -5.99
CA MET A 203 6.55 16.82 -4.65
C MET A 203 6.37 18.25 -4.14
N LYS A 204 5.22 18.51 -3.49
CA LYS A 204 4.91 19.78 -2.85
C LYS A 204 5.11 19.78 -1.34
N GLY A 205 5.18 18.60 -0.74
CA GLY A 205 5.34 18.43 0.71
C GLY A 205 5.47 16.96 1.10
N GLY A 206 5.56 16.69 2.39
CA GLY A 206 5.75 15.35 2.94
C GLY A 206 7.22 14.92 3.03
N ARG A 207 7.44 13.66 3.39
CA ARG A 207 8.77 13.13 3.69
C ARG A 207 9.00 11.79 3.00
N VAL A 208 10.12 11.65 2.31
CA VAL A 208 10.62 10.36 1.83
C VAL A 208 11.93 10.05 2.55
N VAL A 209 12.03 8.88 3.19
CA VAL A 209 13.20 8.43 3.93
C VAL A 209 13.75 7.18 3.26
N ILE A 210 15.03 7.20 2.91
CA ILE A 210 15.71 6.12 2.18
C ILE A 210 16.90 5.65 3.01
N LEU A 211 16.90 4.37 3.37
CA LEU A 211 17.97 3.75 4.16
C LEU A 211 19.08 3.13 3.29
N GLY A 212 18.78 2.80 2.02
CA GLY A 212 19.75 2.36 1.01
C GLY A 212 20.26 3.48 0.10
N GLU A 213 20.54 3.12 -1.15
CA GLU A 213 21.06 4.00 -2.19
C GLU A 213 19.94 4.66 -3.01
N VAL A 214 20.09 5.94 -3.33
CA VAL A 214 19.15 6.69 -4.19
C VAL A 214 19.73 6.96 -5.59
N GLY A 215 21.03 6.69 -5.78
CA GLY A 215 21.78 7.09 -6.95
C GLY A 215 21.91 8.62 -7.06
N LYS A 216 21.03 9.26 -7.84
CA LYS A 216 21.06 10.71 -8.07
C LYS A 216 19.85 11.41 -7.48
N ILE A 217 20.11 12.56 -6.88
CA ILE A 217 19.06 13.52 -6.48
C ILE A 217 18.68 14.37 -7.69
N LEU A 218 17.40 14.70 -7.80
CA LEU A 218 16.92 15.59 -8.85
C LEU A 218 17.54 16.99 -8.69
N PRO A 219 17.91 17.66 -9.79
CA PRO A 219 18.61 18.95 -9.73
C PRO A 219 17.77 20.10 -9.18
N SER A 220 16.46 19.88 -9.01
CA SER A 220 15.52 20.82 -8.41
C SER A 220 15.42 20.71 -6.87
N PHE A 221 16.27 19.89 -6.25
CA PHE A 221 16.39 19.79 -4.79
C PHE A 221 17.68 20.45 -4.31
N SER A 222 17.60 21.10 -3.15
CA SER A 222 18.73 21.70 -2.46
C SER A 222 19.09 20.90 -1.20
N VAL A 223 20.37 20.82 -0.84
CA VAL A 223 20.74 20.33 0.50
C VAL A 223 20.30 21.36 1.54
N GLU A 224 19.55 20.90 2.53
CA GLU A 224 19.09 21.68 3.68
C GLU A 224 20.08 21.52 4.85
N GLU A 225 20.39 20.27 5.23
CA GLU A 225 21.22 19.96 6.38
C GLU A 225 21.67 18.48 6.40
N ILE A 226 22.50 18.12 7.39
CA ILE A 226 22.77 16.74 7.77
C ILE A 226 22.15 16.49 9.16
N ARG A 227 21.27 15.49 9.27
CA ARG A 227 20.62 15.12 10.55
C ARG A 227 21.06 13.76 11.06
N ASN A 228 21.23 13.65 12.38
CA ASN A 228 21.63 12.40 13.03
C ASN A 228 20.49 11.40 13.24
N PHE A 229 19.24 11.79 13.01
CA PHE A 229 18.09 10.89 13.07
C PHE A 229 16.91 11.45 12.31
N VAL A 230 15.95 10.58 11.99
CA VAL A 230 14.64 10.96 11.46
C VAL A 230 13.55 10.17 12.19
N ARG A 231 12.35 10.74 12.32
CA ARG A 231 11.18 10.05 12.87
C ARG A 231 10.24 9.60 11.76
N VAL A 232 9.88 8.31 11.77
CA VAL A 232 8.93 7.71 10.84
C VAL A 232 7.84 7.04 11.68
N GLY A 233 6.63 7.58 11.65
CA GLY A 233 5.60 7.20 12.62
C GLY A 233 6.13 7.39 14.05
N GLU A 234 6.08 6.31 14.84
CA GLU A 234 6.61 6.27 16.21
C GLU A 234 8.11 5.92 16.28
N ASP A 235 8.69 5.45 15.18
CA ASP A 235 10.09 5.00 15.17
C ASP A 235 11.05 6.18 15.05
N ARG A 236 12.16 6.07 15.79
CA ARG A 236 13.33 6.93 15.64
C ARG A 236 14.42 6.15 14.93
N ILE A 237 14.71 6.52 13.68
CA ILE A 237 15.75 5.90 12.88
C ILE A 237 17.03 6.72 13.02
N ALA A 238 18.12 6.08 13.45
CA ALA A 238 19.43 6.71 13.54
C ALA A 238 20.02 6.94 12.14
N GLY A 239 20.68 8.08 11.97
CA GLY A 239 21.39 8.46 10.74
C GLY A 239 22.91 8.25 10.87
N PRO A 240 23.73 9.08 10.19
CA PRO A 240 23.39 10.39 9.63
C PRO A 240 22.64 10.35 8.28
N PHE A 241 21.78 11.35 8.06
CA PHE A 241 21.01 11.55 6.83
C PHE A 241 21.38 12.88 6.18
N TYR A 242 21.63 12.86 4.86
CA TYR A 242 21.48 14.08 4.07
C TYR A 242 19.99 14.42 3.98
N VAL A 243 19.65 15.69 4.22
CA VAL A 243 18.28 16.19 4.07
C VAL A 243 18.25 17.14 2.88
N PHE A 244 17.45 16.78 1.88
CA PHE A 244 17.21 17.60 0.70
C PHE A 244 15.81 18.22 0.77
N ALA A 245 15.69 19.49 0.42
CA ALA A 245 14.44 20.22 0.34
C ALA A 245 14.05 20.54 -1.11
N GLY A 246 12.79 20.28 -1.46
CA GLY A 246 12.22 20.47 -2.80
C GLY A 246 10.82 19.84 -2.94
N ASP A 247 10.25 19.72 -4.13
CA ASP A 247 10.79 20.10 -5.43
C ASP A 247 10.68 21.61 -5.66
N LEU A 248 11.82 22.31 -5.77
CA LEU A 248 11.85 23.78 -5.82
C LEU A 248 11.17 24.34 -7.08
N VAL A 249 11.13 23.58 -8.18
CA VAL A 249 10.47 24.00 -9.43
C VAL A 249 8.94 24.04 -9.25
N GLU A 250 8.40 23.21 -8.34
CA GLU A 250 6.97 23.20 -8.00
C GLU A 250 6.62 24.17 -6.86
N GLY A 251 7.61 24.85 -6.27
CA GLY A 251 7.46 25.58 -5.02
C GLY A 251 7.15 24.68 -3.82
N GLY A 252 7.62 23.43 -3.86
CA GLY A 252 7.41 22.43 -2.81
C GLY A 252 8.36 22.56 -1.62
N ASP A 253 7.90 22.14 -0.44
CA ASP A 253 8.66 22.11 0.82
C ASP A 253 8.91 20.68 1.35
N GLY A 254 8.80 19.71 0.45
CA GLY A 254 9.04 18.31 0.69
C GLY A 254 10.48 18.01 1.09
N ARG A 255 10.66 16.96 1.90
CA ARG A 255 11.98 16.55 2.39
C ARG A 255 12.32 15.13 1.97
N ILE A 256 13.51 14.95 1.41
CA ILE A 256 14.10 13.64 1.14
C ILE A 256 15.26 13.43 2.12
N TYR A 257 15.16 12.38 2.93
CA TYR A 257 16.20 11.95 3.87
C TYR A 257 16.93 10.76 3.25
N VAL A 258 18.24 10.88 3.07
CA VAL A 258 19.06 9.84 2.43
C VAL A 258 20.17 9.42 3.37
N MET A 259 20.26 8.12 3.66
CA MET A 259 21.31 7.57 4.52
C MET A 259 22.69 7.91 3.96
N LYS A 260 23.45 8.71 4.70
CA LYS A 260 24.73 9.26 4.25
C LYS A 260 25.76 8.17 3.98
N GLU A 261 25.81 7.16 4.84
CA GLU A 261 26.81 6.08 4.78
C GLU A 261 26.69 5.22 3.52
N ARG A 262 25.49 5.11 2.96
CA ARG A 262 25.21 4.39 1.71
C ARG A 262 25.45 5.23 0.46
N ASN A 263 25.51 6.56 0.58
CA ASN A 263 25.48 7.46 -0.57
C ASN A 263 26.73 8.35 -0.62
N SER A 264 27.90 7.73 -0.78
CA SER A 264 29.21 8.42 -0.81
C SER A 264 29.35 9.43 -1.96
N GLY A 265 28.65 9.21 -3.08
CA GLY A 265 28.61 10.15 -4.21
C GLY A 265 27.96 11.50 -3.89
N LEU A 266 27.17 11.58 -2.80
CA LEU A 266 26.52 12.82 -2.36
C LEU A 266 27.44 13.69 -1.47
N LYS A 267 28.69 13.27 -1.22
CA LYS A 267 29.67 14.09 -0.48
C LYS A 267 29.94 15.46 -1.10
N ILE A 268 29.66 15.62 -2.39
CA ILE A 268 29.77 16.91 -3.10
C ILE A 268 28.86 18.00 -2.50
N TYR A 269 27.85 17.61 -1.71
CA TYR A 269 26.94 18.53 -1.03
C TYR A 269 27.33 18.80 0.43
N GLU A 270 28.44 18.24 0.92
CA GLU A 270 29.00 18.61 2.21
C GLU A 270 29.65 20.01 2.12
N PRO A 271 29.52 20.86 3.16
CA PRO A 271 30.19 22.15 3.24
C PRO A 271 31.71 22.02 3.43
#